data_AF-A0A165IXL1-F1
#
_entry.id   AF-A0A165IXL1-F1
#
_cell.length_a   1.000
_cell.length_b   1.000
_cell.length_c   1.000
_cell.angle_alpha   90.00
_cell.angle_beta   90.00
_cell.angle_gamma   90.00
#
_symmetry.space_group_name_H-M   'P 1'
#
loop_
_entity.id
_entity.type
_entity.pdbx_description
1 polymer ?
#
loop_
_entity_poly.entity_id
_entity_poly.type
_entity_poly.pdbx_seq_one_letter_code
_entity_poly.pdbx_strand_id
1 'polypeptide(L)'
;MSRVLTPQQLVEDFKKSGEFDRLRHQVLTNFMNSAENEQLMQRVKEIAKERLDNDKHMAVKSQDELLKQVLQELDRYPVVDRALESFSYLQDETFTQSLSNSLKETLDAAKSSKGASHKLQANC
;
A
#
# COMPACT_ATOMS: atom_id res chain seq x y z
N MET A 1 16.15 21.34 13.45
CA MET A 1 16.52 21.09 12.03
C MET A 1 15.45 20.17 11.47
N SER A 2 14.72 20.50 10.41
CA SER A 2 15.18 20.27 9.03
C SER A 2 14.45 21.17 8.03
N ARG A 3 15.19 21.57 6.99
CA ARG A 3 14.74 22.34 5.83
C ARG A 3 14.31 21.27 4.81
N VAL A 4 13.05 21.19 4.37
CA VAL A 4 12.72 20.37 3.19
C VAL A 4 13.36 21.06 1.99
N LEU A 5 14.57 20.62 1.62
CA LEU A 5 15.35 21.13 0.50
C LEU A 5 15.22 20.23 -0.74
N THR A 6 14.75 19.00 -0.55
CA THR A 6 14.69 17.98 -1.60
C THR A 6 13.40 17.18 -1.53
N PRO A 7 12.90 16.66 -2.67
CA PRO A 7 11.75 15.75 -2.70
C PRO A 7 11.92 14.54 -1.76
N GLN A 8 13.14 14.03 -1.61
CA GLN A 8 13.46 12.90 -0.72
C GLN A 8 13.15 13.23 0.75
N GLN A 9 13.53 14.43 1.22
CA GLN A 9 13.25 14.87 2.59
C GLN A 9 11.75 15.03 2.84
N LEU A 10 10.98 15.50 1.84
CA LEU A 10 9.52 15.58 1.96
C LEU A 10 8.91 14.18 2.14
N VAL A 11 9.38 13.19 1.38
CA VAL A 11 8.90 11.80 1.50
C VAL A 11 9.27 11.21 2.86
N GLU A 12 10.47 11.49 3.38
CA GLU A 12 10.86 11.04 4.71
C GLU A 12 10.01 11.67 5.82
N ASP A 13 9.76 12.97 5.75
CA ASP A 13 8.93 13.68 6.72
C ASP A 13 7.47 13.22 6.61
N PHE A 14 6.98 12.95 5.41
CA PHE A 14 5.66 12.36 5.16
C PHE A 14 5.53 10.97 5.81
N LYS A 15 6.56 10.11 5.67
CA LYS A 15 6.59 8.80 6.34
C LYS A 15 6.60 8.94 7.86
N LYS A 16 7.38 9.87 8.41
CA LYS A 16 7.46 10.12 9.86
C LYS A 16 6.17 10.70 10.44
N SER A 17 5.35 11.37 9.63
CA SER A 17 4.08 11.95 10.06
C SER A 17 3.00 10.92 10.41
N GLY A 18 3.15 9.67 9.96
CA GLY A 18 2.12 8.62 10.09
C GLY A 18 1.05 8.64 8.98
N GLU A 19 0.99 9.69 8.17
CA GLU A 19 0.05 9.76 7.02
C GLU A 19 0.34 8.69 5.97
N PHE A 20 1.60 8.30 5.78
CA PHE A 20 1.95 7.18 4.92
C PHE A 20 1.30 5.87 5.38
N ASP A 21 1.37 5.56 6.68
CA ASP A 21 0.80 4.34 7.22
C ASP A 21 -0.72 4.38 7.17
N ARG A 22 -1.33 5.53 7.45
CA ARG A 22 -2.77 5.74 7.28
C ARG A 22 -3.21 5.46 5.84
N LEU A 23 -2.52 6.04 4.84
CA LEU A 23 -2.82 5.79 3.43
C LEU A 23 -2.62 4.34 3.04
N ARG A 24 -1.56 3.69 3.54
CA ARG A 24 -1.33 2.26 3.30
C ARG A 24 -2.49 1.41 3.78
N HIS A 25 -3.00 1.67 4.98
CA HIS A 25 -4.17 0.98 5.52
C HIS A 25 -5.43 1.29 4.70
N GLN A 26 -5.66 2.55 4.35
CA GLN A 26 -6.82 2.95 3.54
C GLN A 26 -6.81 2.26 2.16
N VAL A 27 -5.67 2.23 1.47
CA VAL A 27 -5.51 1.54 0.18
C VAL A 27 -5.79 0.04 0.34
N LEU A 28 -5.22 -0.60 1.36
CA LEU A 28 -5.45 -2.03 1.64
C LEU A 28 -6.92 -2.32 1.94
N THR A 29 -7.56 -1.52 2.80
CA THR A 29 -8.97 -1.69 3.16
C THR A 29 -9.88 -1.51 1.94
N ASN A 30 -9.63 -0.51 1.10
CA ASN A 30 -10.41 -0.33 -0.11
C ASN A 30 -10.19 -1.48 -1.10
N PHE A 31 -8.96 -1.95 -1.26
CA PHE A 31 -8.67 -3.12 -2.09
C PHE A 31 -9.40 -4.36 -1.57
N MET A 32 -9.33 -4.66 -0.27
CA MET A 32 -10.01 -5.82 0.32
C MET A 32 -11.53 -5.83 0.10
N ASN A 33 -12.16 -4.65 0.01
CA ASN A 33 -13.60 -4.48 -0.23
C ASN A 33 -13.95 -4.24 -1.71
N SER A 34 -12.98 -4.38 -2.62
CA SER A 34 -13.14 -4.12 -4.06
C SER A 34 -13.50 -5.39 -4.84
N ALA A 35 -14.09 -5.20 -6.03
CA ALA A 35 -14.39 -6.29 -6.96
C ALA A 35 -13.10 -6.97 -7.47
N GLU A 36 -12.00 -6.23 -7.56
CA GLU A 36 -10.68 -6.71 -7.97
C GLU A 36 -10.12 -7.73 -6.97
N ASN A 37 -10.34 -7.51 -5.67
CA ASN A 37 -10.00 -8.50 -4.65
C ASN A 37 -10.91 -9.74 -4.73
N GLU A 38 -12.21 -9.57 -5.01
CA GLU A 38 -13.09 -10.72 -5.24
C GLU A 38 -12.64 -11.56 -6.43
N GLN A 39 -12.26 -10.92 -7.54
CA GLN A 39 -11.70 -11.58 -8.72
C GLN A 39 -10.36 -12.27 -8.41
N LEU A 40 -9.47 -11.61 -7.66
CA LEU A 40 -8.21 -12.22 -7.20
C LEU A 40 -8.48 -13.47 -6.38
N MET A 41 -9.36 -13.40 -5.38
CA MET A 41 -9.69 -14.52 -4.51
C MET A 41 -10.38 -15.65 -5.27
N GLN A 42 -11.22 -15.32 -6.26
CA GLN A 42 -11.82 -16.31 -7.15
C GLN A 42 -10.74 -17.05 -7.96
N ARG A 43 -9.78 -16.31 -8.53
CA ARG A 43 -8.69 -16.91 -9.29
C ARG A 43 -7.77 -17.77 -8.41
N VAL A 44 -7.50 -17.34 -7.18
CA VAL A 44 -6.76 -18.13 -6.19
C VAL A 44 -7.48 -19.45 -5.91
N LYS A 45 -8.79 -19.42 -5.70
CA LYS A 45 -9.60 -20.63 -5.48
C LYS A 45 -9.56 -21.57 -6.68
N GLU A 46 -9.63 -21.04 -7.90
CA GLU A 46 -9.53 -21.83 -9.13
C GLU A 46 -8.18 -22.52 -9.25
N ILE A 47 -7.07 -21.79 -9.06
CA ILE A 47 -5.71 -22.35 -9.09
C ILE A 47 -5.56 -23.44 -8.03
N ALA A 48 -6.05 -23.20 -6.81
CA ALA A 48 -6.01 -24.19 -5.74
C ALA A 48 -6.82 -25.45 -6.09
N LYS A 49 -8.01 -25.29 -6.67
CA LYS A 49 -8.87 -26.39 -7.10
C LYS A 49 -8.23 -27.19 -8.24
N GLU A 50 -7.77 -26.52 -9.29
CA GLU A 50 -7.04 -27.14 -10.40
C GLU A 50 -5.83 -27.94 -9.88
N ARG A 51 -5.14 -27.42 -8.86
CA ARG A 51 -3.99 -28.13 -8.27
C ARG A 51 -4.41 -29.39 -7.50
N LEU A 52 -5.46 -29.28 -6.68
CA LEU A 52 -6.02 -30.41 -5.92
C LEU A 52 -6.54 -31.52 -6.84
N ASP A 53 -7.23 -31.15 -7.92
CA ASP A 53 -7.82 -32.10 -8.87
C ASP A 53 -6.74 -32.84 -9.69
N ASN A 54 -5.60 -32.19 -9.95
CA ASN A 54 -4.52 -32.74 -10.79
C ASN A 54 -3.42 -33.50 -10.02
N ASP A 55 -3.21 -33.24 -8.73
CA ASP A 55 -2.18 -33.91 -7.93
C ASP A 55 -2.80 -34.92 -6.95
N LYS A 56 -2.79 -36.20 -7.35
CA LYS A 56 -3.30 -37.34 -6.57
C LYS A 56 -2.59 -37.55 -5.22
N HIS A 57 -1.45 -36.91 -4.99
CA HIS A 57 -0.73 -36.97 -3.71
C HIS A 57 -1.05 -35.77 -2.79
N MET A 58 -1.88 -34.81 -3.22
CA MET A 58 -2.29 -33.66 -2.40
C MET A 58 -3.02 -34.08 -1.12
N ALA A 59 -3.84 -35.13 -1.17
CA ALA A 59 -4.62 -35.59 -0.03
C ALA A 59 -3.76 -36.09 1.15
N VAL A 60 -2.47 -36.34 0.92
CA VAL A 60 -1.51 -36.86 1.92
C VAL A 60 -0.54 -35.78 2.41
N LYS A 61 -0.54 -34.59 1.77
CA LYS A 61 0.34 -33.48 2.15
C LYS A 61 -0.20 -32.74 3.36
N SER A 62 0.71 -32.21 4.16
CA SER A 62 0.37 -31.33 5.27
C SER A 62 -0.21 -30.00 4.76
N GLN A 63 -0.99 -29.33 5.61
CA GLN A 63 -1.58 -28.03 5.29
C GLN A 63 -0.52 -26.98 4.88
N ASP A 64 0.65 -27.00 5.52
CA ASP A 64 1.75 -26.08 5.22
C ASP A 64 2.36 -26.33 3.83
N GLU A 65 2.50 -27.59 3.43
CA GLU A 65 2.99 -27.96 2.10
C GLU A 65 2.00 -27.58 1.00
N LEU A 66 0.70 -27.74 1.26
CA LEU A 66 -0.36 -27.30 0.36
C LEU A 66 -0.34 -25.78 0.19
N LEU A 67 -0.28 -25.03 1.30
CA LEU A 67 -0.20 -23.57 1.31
C LEU A 67 1.03 -23.09 0.52
N LYS A 68 2.20 -23.68 0.78
CA LYS A 68 3.45 -23.33 0.09
C LYS A 68 3.35 -23.55 -1.42
N GLN A 69 2.71 -24.64 -1.86
CA GLN A 69 2.54 -24.90 -3.29
C GLN A 69 1.54 -23.96 -3.95
N VAL A 70 0.43 -23.65 -3.28
CA VAL A 70 -0.52 -22.65 -3.77
C VAL A 70 0.17 -21.30 -3.90
N LEU A 71 0.93 -20.86 -2.90
CA LEU A 71 1.70 -19.61 -2.97
C LEU A 71 2.72 -19.63 -4.12
N GLN A 72 3.44 -20.74 -4.33
CA GLN A 72 4.37 -20.86 -5.46
C GLN A 72 3.68 -20.79 -6.83
N GLU A 73 2.47 -21.34 -6.97
CA GLU A 73 1.70 -21.20 -8.21
C GLU A 73 1.15 -19.78 -8.35
N LEU A 74 0.70 -19.15 -7.27
CA LEU A 74 0.29 -17.74 -7.28
C LEU A 74 1.44 -16.81 -7.67
N ASP A 75 2.68 -17.10 -7.26
CA ASP A 75 3.86 -16.34 -7.67
C ASP A 75 4.19 -16.51 -9.17
N ARG A 76 3.76 -17.61 -9.80
CA ARG A 76 3.98 -17.85 -11.25
C ARG A 76 3.02 -17.07 -12.14
N TYR A 77 1.83 -16.76 -11.63
CA TYR A 77 0.86 -15.94 -12.34
C TYR A 77 0.95 -14.52 -11.81
N PRO A 78 1.00 -13.48 -12.65
CA PRO A 78 0.93 -12.09 -12.19
C PRO A 78 -0.51 -11.73 -11.76
N VAL A 79 -1.18 -12.58 -10.98
CA VAL A 79 -2.58 -12.41 -10.56
C VAL A 79 -2.72 -11.25 -9.60
N VAL A 80 -1.75 -11.07 -8.70
CA VAL A 80 -1.71 -9.92 -7.80
C VAL A 80 -1.45 -8.63 -8.58
N ASP A 81 -0.44 -8.62 -9.46
CA ASP A 81 -0.09 -7.44 -10.26
C ASP A 81 -1.26 -7.01 -11.15
N ARG A 82 -1.93 -7.94 -11.82
CA ARG A 82 -3.13 -7.65 -12.63
C ARG A 82 -4.29 -7.10 -11.82
N ALA A 83 -4.50 -7.63 -10.61
CA ALA A 83 -5.55 -7.12 -9.72
C ALA A 83 -5.23 -5.69 -9.26
N LEU A 84 -3.95 -5.38 -9.01
CA LEU A 84 -3.49 -4.03 -8.67
C LEU A 84 -3.57 -3.06 -9.86
N GLU A 85 -3.22 -3.50 -11.07
CA GLU A 85 -3.36 -2.69 -12.30
C GLU A 85 -4.82 -2.34 -12.58
N SER A 86 -5.74 -3.25 -12.27
CA SER A 86 -7.17 -3.06 -12.44
C SER A 86 -7.81 -2.22 -11.33
N PHE A 87 -7.09 -1.99 -10.22
CA PHE A 87 -7.63 -1.35 -9.02
C PHE A 87 -7.90 0.14 -9.25
N SER A 88 -9.15 0.46 -9.60
CA SER A 88 -9.55 1.80 -10.04
C SER A 88 -9.41 2.87 -8.96
N TYR A 89 -9.41 2.47 -7.68
CA TYR A 89 -9.28 3.38 -6.54
C TYR A 89 -7.99 4.21 -6.58
N LEU A 90 -6.89 3.67 -7.11
CA LEU A 90 -5.64 4.42 -7.25
C LEU A 90 -5.72 5.52 -8.31
N GLN A 91 -6.67 5.42 -9.23
CA GLN A 91 -6.96 6.43 -10.27
C GLN A 91 -8.06 7.41 -9.83
N ASP A 92 -8.62 7.24 -8.63
CA ASP A 92 -9.66 8.12 -8.13
C ASP A 92 -9.10 9.53 -7.87
N GLU A 93 -9.81 10.53 -8.38
CA GLU A 93 -9.48 11.94 -8.21
C GLU A 93 -9.55 12.34 -6.73
N THR A 94 -10.50 11.77 -5.97
CA THR A 94 -10.63 12.08 -4.55
C THR A 94 -9.43 11.58 -3.73
N PHE A 95 -8.96 10.36 -4.05
CA PHE A 95 -7.76 9.78 -3.46
C PHE A 95 -6.51 10.62 -3.79
N THR A 96 -6.34 10.98 -5.07
CA THR A 96 -5.19 11.78 -5.54
C THR A 96 -5.16 13.17 -4.91
N GLN A 97 -6.34 13.79 -4.76
CA GLN A 97 -6.48 15.08 -4.10
C GLN A 97 -6.17 14.99 -2.61
N SER A 98 -6.64 13.93 -1.92
CA SER A 98 -6.32 13.68 -0.51
C SER A 98 -4.82 13.53 -0.29
N LEU A 99 -4.14 12.72 -1.12
CA LEU A 99 -2.68 12.55 -1.07
C LEU A 99 -1.95 13.88 -1.29
N SER A 100 -2.38 14.65 -2.28
CA SER A 100 -1.79 15.97 -2.58
C SER A 100 -1.96 16.95 -1.41
N ASN A 101 -3.08 16.90 -0.71
CA ASN A 101 -3.34 17.73 0.46
C ASN A 101 -2.43 17.32 1.63
N SER A 102 -2.35 16.03 1.96
CA SER A 102 -1.47 15.55 3.05
C SER A 102 0.02 15.88 2.79
N LEU A 103 0.47 15.83 1.53
CA LEU A 103 1.82 16.23 1.16
C LEU A 103 2.06 17.74 1.30
N LYS A 104 1.07 18.58 0.92
CA LYS A 104 1.14 20.04 1.13
C LYS A 104 1.18 20.38 2.61
N GLU A 105 0.34 19.75 3.43
CA GLU A 105 0.34 19.94 4.89
C GLU A 105 1.69 19.58 5.50
N THR A 106 2.28 18.45 5.08
CA THR A 106 3.63 18.05 5.51
C THR A 106 4.68 19.08 5.11
N LEU A 107 4.60 19.58 3.87
CA LEU A 107 5.52 20.60 3.36
C LEU A 107 5.38 21.94 4.12
N ASP A 108 4.16 22.36 4.42
CA ASP A 108 3.89 23.62 5.09
C ASP A 108 4.19 23.56 6.60
N ALA A 109 3.99 22.39 7.24
CA ALA A 109 4.46 22.12 8.60
C ALA A 109 5.99 22.21 8.68
N ALA A 110 6.70 21.64 7.70
CA ALA A 110 8.15 21.73 7.63
C ALA A 110 8.66 23.16 7.41
N LYS A 111 7.94 24.00 6.65
CA LYS A 111 8.25 25.43 6.50
C LYS A 111 7.96 26.22 7.79
N SER A 112 6.84 25.94 8.46
CA SER A 112 6.35 26.69 9.62
C SER A 112 7.15 26.42 10.89
N SER A 113 7.73 25.22 11.03
CA SER A 113 8.69 24.86 12.10
C SER A 113 9.85 25.87 12.24
N LYS A 114 10.23 26.57 11.16
CA LYS A 114 11.24 27.64 11.18
C LYS A 114 10.73 29.01 11.65
N GLY A 115 9.44 29.31 11.51
CA GLY A 115 8.88 30.63 11.81
C GLY A 115 8.80 30.96 13.30
N ALA A 116 8.68 29.93 14.15
CA ALA A 116 8.59 30.10 15.61
C ALA A 116 9.96 30.31 16.28
N SER A 117 11.04 29.75 15.74
CA SER A 117 12.38 29.91 16.35
C SER A 117 13.07 31.24 16.03
N HIS A 118 12.66 31.98 14.99
CA HIS A 118 13.32 33.25 14.65
C HIS A 118 12.74 34.46 15.43
N LYS A 119 11.54 34.33 16.04
CA LYS A 119 10.91 35.42 16.81
C LYS A 119 11.34 35.50 18.28
N LEU A 120 12.10 34.53 18.77
CA LEU A 120 12.59 34.49 20.16
C LEU A 120 14.00 35.07 20.35
N GLN A 121 14.67 35.53 19.28
CA GLN A 121 16.01 36.14 19.36
C GLN A 121 16.05 37.65 19.03
N ALA A 122 14.90 38.31 18.88
CA ALA A 122 14.83 39.75 18.58
C ALA A 122 14.46 40.65 19.77
N ASN A 123 14.29 40.07 20.97
CA ASN A 123 14.05 40.81 22.22
C ASN A 123 15.00 40.29 23.32
N CYS A 124 16.29 40.60 23.18
CA CYS A 124 17.26 40.71 24.28
C CYS A 124 18.39 41.62 23.79
#